data_AF-A0A357TJX6-F1
#
_entry.id   AF-A0A357TJX6-F1
#
_cell.length_a   1.000
_cell.length_b   1.000
_cell.length_c   1.000
_cell.angle_alpha   90.00
_cell.angle_beta   90.00
_cell.angle_gamma   90.00
#
_symmetry.space_group_name_H-M   'P 1'
#
loop_
_entity.id
_entity.type
_entity.pdbx_description
1 polymer ?
#
loop_
_entity_poly.entity_id
_entity_poly.type
_entity_poly.pdbx_seq_one_letter_code
_entity_poly.pdbx_strand_id
1 'polypeptide(L)' 'LARGVIPRDRQVDELNNTYQRQLTELMEAESNKIRRCLHLGVITKCLERIGDHAKNIAEDAVLLHEGTDIRHSEPRTE' A
#
# COMPACT_ATOMS: atom_id res chain seq x y z
N LEU A 1 17.55 6.23 6.28
CA LEU A 1 16.84 5.93 5.02
C LEU A 1 15.71 4.93 5.24
N ALA A 2 15.99 3.73 5.77
CA ALA A 2 14.97 2.69 6.03
C ALA A 2 13.76 3.16 6.87
N ARG A 3 13.99 3.80 8.03
CA ARG A 3 12.92 4.37 8.87
C ARG A 3 11.99 5.36 8.14
N GLY A 4 12.47 6.01 7.07
CA GLY A 4 11.67 6.93 6.27
C GLY A 4 10.76 6.26 5.23
N VAL A 5 10.98 4.98 4.91
CA VAL A 5 10.17 4.20 3.97
C VAL A 5 8.88 3.74 4.63
N ILE A 6 8.94 3.29 5.89
CA ILE A 6 7.82 2.76 6.67
C ILE A 6 6.60 3.71 6.70
N PRO A 7 6.72 5.01 7.05
CA PRO A 7 5.56 5.91 7.06
C PRO A 7 5.05 6.28 5.66
N ARG A 8 5.83 6.06 4.61
CA ARG A 8 5.40 6.36 3.22
C ARG A 8 4.52 5.26 2.66
N ASP A 9 4.69 4.02 3.12
CA ASP A 9 3.86 2.88 2.72
C ASP A 9 2.37 3.13 3.01
N ARG A 10 2.07 3.72 4.18
CA ARG A 10 0.71 4.15 4.54
C ARG A 10 0.07 5.09 3.50
N GLN A 11 0.86 5.98 2.90
CA GLN A 11 0.35 6.88 1.86
C GLN A 11 0.01 6.10 0.58
N VAL A 12 0.77 5.04 0.26
CA VAL A 12 0.51 4.15 -0.87
C VAL A 12 -0.78 3.36 -0.64
N ASP A 13 -1.00 2.84 0.57
CA ASP A 13 -2.24 2.15 0.95
C ASP A 13 -3.47 3.06 0.83
N GLU A 14 -3.38 4.28 1.37
CA GLU A 14 -4.44 5.30 1.31
C GLU A 14 -4.76 5.69 -0.14
N LEU A 15 -3.75 5.82 -0.99
CA LEU A 15 -3.92 6.08 -2.42
C LEU A 15 -4.58 4.90 -3.12
N ASN A 16 -4.14 3.66 -2.89
CA ASN A 16 -4.77 2.49 -3.50
C ASN A 16 -6.25 2.41 -3.12
N ASN A 17 -6.60 2.60 -1.85
CA ASN A 17 -7.99 2.61 -1.40
C ASN A 17 -8.81 3.72 -2.07
N THR A 18 -8.23 4.90 -2.24
CA THR A 18 -8.88 6.02 -2.93
C THR A 18 -9.12 5.72 -4.40
N TYR A 19 -8.13 5.17 -5.10
CA TYR A 19 -8.28 4.78 -6.50
C TYR A 19 -9.31 3.66 -6.69
N GLN A 20 -9.36 2.65 -5.82
CA GLN A 20 -10.37 1.58 -5.93
C GLN A 20 -11.80 2.13 -5.85
N ARG A 21 -12.05 3.12 -4.97
CA ARG A 21 -13.35 3.80 -4.88
C ARG A 21 -13.67 4.58 -6.16
N GLN A 22 -12.75 5.42 -6.62
CA GLN A 22 -12.94 6.19 -7.86
C GLN A 22 -13.12 5.32 -9.10
N LEU A 23 -12.40 4.20 -9.19
CA LEU A 23 -12.56 3.25 -10.28
C LEU A 23 -13.93 2.60 -10.25
N THR A 24 -14.44 2.23 -9.07
CA THR A 24 -15.81 1.70 -8.91
C THR A 24 -16.86 2.72 -9.33
N GLU A 25 -16.76 3.95 -8.85
CA GLU A 25 -17.66 5.05 -9.24
C GLU A 25 -17.66 5.26 -10.77
N LEU A 26 -16.49 5.19 -11.40
CA LEU A 26 -16.37 5.31 -12.86
C LEU A 26 -16.98 4.11 -13.60
N MET A 27 -16.88 2.90 -13.05
CA MET A 27 -17.52 1.71 -13.63
C MET A 27 -19.06 1.80 -13.57
N GLU A 28 -19.60 2.35 -12.47
CA GLU A 28 -21.03 2.57 -12.30
C GLU A 28 -21.56 3.67 -13.24
N ALA A 29 -20.81 4.76 -13.40
CA ALA A 29 -21.18 5.87 -14.27
C ALA A 29 -21.06 5.51 -15.77
N GLU A 30 -20.05 4.73 -16.16
CA GLU A 30 -19.69 4.49 -17.56
C GLU A 30 -19.32 3.02 -17.82
N SER A 31 -20.32 2.21 -18.15
CA SER A 31 -20.15 0.76 -18.35
C SER A 31 -19.17 0.38 -19.47
N ASN A 32 -18.98 1.24 -20.47
CA ASN A 32 -17.98 1.03 -21.54
C ASN A 32 -16.52 1.16 -21.05
N LYS A 33 -16.28 1.72 -19.85
CA LYS A 33 -14.95 1.87 -19.25
C LYS A 33 -14.55 0.71 -18.33
N ILE A 34 -15.47 -0.21 -17.99
CA ILE A 34 -15.24 -1.31 -17.02
C ILE A 34 -13.94 -2.06 -17.27
N ARG A 35 -13.67 -2.49 -18.51
CA ARG A 35 -12.45 -3.24 -18.83
C ARG A 35 -11.17 -2.46 -18.50
N ARG A 36 -11.13 -1.16 -18.79
CA ARG A 36 -9.98 -0.31 -18.47
C ARG A 36 -9.83 -0.12 -16.97
N CYS A 37 -10.93 0.10 -16.26
CA CYS A 37 -10.94 0.23 -14.81
C CYS A 37 -10.44 -1.05 -14.12
N LEU A 38 -10.78 -2.23 -14.62
CA LEU A 38 -10.27 -3.50 -14.09
C LEU A 38 -8.74 -3.60 -14.24
N HIS A 39 -8.19 -3.25 -15.40
CA HIS A 39 -6.74 -3.23 -15.60
C HIS A 39 -6.05 -2.22 -14.68
N LEU A 40 -6.62 -1.03 -14.52
CA LEU A 40 -6.11 -0.03 -13.58
C LEU A 40 -6.17 -0.52 -12.14
N GLY A 41 -7.25 -1.18 -11.72
CA GLY A 41 -7.38 -1.72 -10.37
C GLY A 41 -6.34 -2.78 -10.05
N VAL A 42 -5.94 -3.61 -11.03
CA VAL A 42 -4.82 -4.54 -10.88
C VAL A 42 -3.50 -3.77 -10.73
N ILE A 43 -3.26 -2.76 -11.57
CA ILE A 43 -2.03 -1.95 -11.52
C ILE A 43 -1.88 -1.26 -10.15
N THR A 44 -2.93 -0.62 -9.64
CA THR A 44 -2.86 0.06 -8.33
C THR A 44 -2.60 -0.93 -7.20
N LYS A 45 -3.19 -2.13 -7.26
CA LYS A 45 -2.92 -3.18 -6.27
C LYS A 45 -1.49 -3.70 -6.37
N CYS A 46 -0.92 -3.83 -7.57
CA CYS A 46 0.49 -4.19 -7.74
C CYS A 46 1.42 -3.13 -7.14
N LEU A 47 1.11 -1.85 -7.30
CA LEU A 47 1.89 -0.75 -6.70
C LEU A 47 1.85 -0.78 -5.17
N GLU A 48 0.69 -1.03 -4.57
CA GLU A 48 0.56 -1.21 -3.13
C GLU A 48 1.42 -2.36 -2.61
N ARG A 49 1.39 -3.52 -3.29
CA ARG A 49 2.24 -4.65 -2.91
C ARG A 49 3.74 -4.34 -3.00
N ILE A 50 4.16 -3.53 -3.97
CA ILE A 50 5.56 -3.08 -4.08
C ILE A 50 5.91 -2.19 -2.87
N GLY A 51 4.99 -1.31 -2.45
CA GLY A 51 5.11 -0.52 -1.24
C GLY A 51 5.32 -1.40 -0.01
N ASP A 52 4.43 -2.36 0.21
CA ASP A 52 4.48 -3.26 1.36
C ASP A 52 5.78 -4.08 1.38
N HIS A 53 6.23 -4.60 0.23
CA HIS A 53 7.53 -5.26 0.14
C HIS A 53 8.70 -4.32 0.47
N ALA A 54 8.65 -3.06 0.05
CA ALA A 54 9.68 -2.08 0.39
C ALA A 54 9.68 -1.74 1.89
N LYS A 55 8.50 -1.67 2.52
CA LYS A 55 8.37 -1.51 3.98
C LYS A 55 8.96 -2.70 4.73
N ASN A 56 8.61 -3.93 4.35
CA ASN A 56 9.15 -5.14 4.97
C ASN A 56 10.69 -5.17 4.92
N ILE A 57 11.28 -4.86 3.76
CA ILE A 57 12.75 -4.76 3.61
C ILE A 57 13.33 -3.66 4.51
N ALA A 58 12.64 -2.53 4.64
CA ALA A 58 13.09 -1.43 5.51
C ALA A 58 13.04 -1.81 6.99
N GLU A 59 12.01 -2.54 7.43
CA GLU A 59 11.90 -3.06 8.79
C GLU A 59 13.02 -4.07 9.10
N ASP A 60 13.31 -4.99 8.16
CA ASP A 60 14.43 -5.93 8.27
C ASP A 60 15.77 -5.20 8.40
N ALA A 61 15.98 -4.17 7.58
CA ALA A 61 17.20 -3.35 7.64
C ALA A 61 17.36 -2.61 8.97
N VAL A 62 16.26 -2.13 9.57
CA VAL A 62 16.29 -1.50 10.90
C VAL A 62 16.63 -2.54 11.97
N LEU A 63 15.99 -3.71 11.94
CA LEU A 63 16.27 -4.80 12.88
C LEU A 63 17.75 -5.22 12.82
N LEU A 64 18.30 -5.40 11.62
CA LEU A 64 19.69 -5.80 11.42
C LEU A 64 20.70 -4.76 11.92
N HIS A 65 20.37 -3.47 11.81
CA HIS A 65 21.28 -2.40 12.21
C HIS A 65 21.17 -2.03 13.70
N GLU A 66 19.95 -1.98 14.23
CA GLU A 66 19.66 -1.48 15.57
C GLU A 66 19.42 -2.60 16.59
N GLY A 67 19.28 -3.85 16.15
CA GLY A 67 18.95 -5.00 16.99
C GLY A 67 17.53 -4.93 17.60
N THR A 68 16.69 -4.02 17.12
CA THR A 68 15.35 -3.74 17.65
C THR A 68 14.29 -4.10 16.62
N ASP A 69 13.31 -4.92 17.00
CA ASP A 69 12.17 -5.22 16.16
C ASP A 69 11.10 -4.12 16.28
N ILE A 70 10.77 -3.49 15.16
CA ILE A 70 9.81 -2.38 15.08
C ILE A 70 8.49 -2.76 14.40
N ARG A 71 8.35 -4.02 13.92
CA ARG A 71 7.21 -4.49 13.10
C ARG A 71 5.88 -4.51 13.85
N HIS A 72 5.91 -4.53 15.19
CA HIS A 72 4.73 -4.67 16.06
C HIS A 72 4.71 -3.67 17.23
N SER A 73 5.12 -2.42 16.98
CA SER A 73 5.11 -1.37 18.00
C SER A 73 3.74 -0.71 18.25
N GLU A 74 2.70 -1.04 17.46
CA GLU A 74 1.32 -0.63 17.78
C GLU A 74 0.61 -1.70 18.65
N PRO A 75 0.02 -1.32 19.79
CA PRO A 75 -0.68 -2.28 20.64
C PRO A 75 -1.93 -2.76 19.90
N ARG A 76 -2.11 -4.07 19.88
CA ARG A 76 -3.39 -4.70 19.51
C ARG A 76 -4.42 -4.24 20.54
N THR A 77 -5.18 -3.20 20.23
CA THR A 77 -6.37 -2.83 21.00
C THR A 77 -7.40 -3.92 20.76
N GLU A 78 -7.62 -4.72 21.80
CA GLU A 78 -8.77 -5.61 21.96
C GLU A 78 -10.10 -4.83 22.01
#